data_AF-A0A6P1F4I5-F1
#
_entry.id   AF-A0A6P1F4I5-F1
#
_cell.length_a   1.000
_cell.length_b   1.000
_cell.length_c   1.000
_cell.angle_alpha   90.00
_cell.angle_beta   90.00
_cell.angle_gamma   90.00
#
_symmetry.space_group_name_H-M   'P 1'
#
loop_
_entity.id
_entity.type
_entity.pdbx_description
1 polymer ?
#
loop_
_entity_poly.entity_id
_entity_poly.type
_entity_poly.pdbx_seq_one_letter_code
_entity_poly.pdbx_strand_id
1 'polypeptide(L)'
;MEWVLLVVLVVVVVIVAKWVLPPGKKYLALHDQVARERREKQQRVEGKAKETATSLGSSSRPRGAASHTASGRSSAAPSATRVFPHGSVDLRELESFRTRIKGTDYVVPDAQRLDVGGTTYALIREPSNRHDPNAIAVHDGVRAVGYVSSARAGSMAPVLDSMGAPAYLVAGAAPGEAGIRLWMDLPKLDALRRFAKGHRS
;
A
#
# COMPACT_ATOMS: atom_id res chain seq x y z
N MET A 1 47.69 -21.46 -12.16
CA MET A 1 46.69 -20.86 -13.11
C MET A 1 45.35 -21.60 -13.10
N GLU A 2 45.25 -22.83 -12.61
CA GLU A 2 44.00 -23.63 -12.62
C GLU A 2 42.86 -23.06 -11.76
N TRP A 3 43.16 -22.40 -10.64
CA TRP A 3 42.13 -21.84 -9.76
C TRP A 3 41.34 -20.67 -10.37
N VAL A 4 41.94 -19.94 -11.32
CA VAL A 4 41.28 -18.80 -11.98
C VAL A 4 40.19 -19.28 -12.94
N LEU A 5 40.45 -20.38 -13.66
CA LEU A 5 39.48 -21.00 -14.57
C LEU A 5 38.25 -21.53 -13.83
N LEU A 6 38.44 -22.11 -12.64
CA LEU A 6 37.35 -22.65 -11.85
C LEU A 6 36.44 -21.54 -11.30
N VAL A 7 37.02 -20.42 -10.85
CA VAL A 7 36.26 -19.25 -10.39
C VAL A 7 35.48 -18.62 -11.53
N VAL A 8 36.10 -18.44 -12.70
CA VAL A 8 35.42 -17.87 -13.88
C VAL A 8 34.25 -18.76 -14.32
N LEU A 9 34.44 -20.08 -14.32
CA LEU A 9 33.39 -21.02 -14.71
C LEU A 9 32.21 -20.99 -13.73
N VAL A 10 32.46 -20.92 -12.42
CA VAL A 10 31.40 -20.77 -11.41
C VAL A 10 30.63 -19.45 -11.58
N VAL A 11 31.34 -18.35 -11.81
CA VAL A 11 30.72 -17.03 -12.01
C VAL A 11 29.85 -17.02 -13.27
N VAL A 12 30.33 -17.59 -14.37
CA VAL A 12 29.56 -17.70 -15.62
C VAL A 12 28.32 -18.57 -15.43
N VAL A 13 28.42 -19.71 -14.73
CA VAL A 13 27.26 -20.57 -14.44
C VAL A 13 26.21 -19.84 -13.60
N VAL A 14 26.62 -19.07 -12.58
CA VAL A 14 25.69 -18.29 -11.75
C VAL A 14 25.01 -17.18 -12.55
N ILE A 15 25.76 -16.48 -13.41
CA ILE A 15 25.21 -15.41 -14.25
C ILE A 15 24.22 -15.98 -15.27
N VAL A 16 24.57 -17.09 -15.95
CA VAL A 16 23.68 -17.73 -16.93
C VAL A 16 22.43 -18.31 -16.25
N ALA A 17 22.57 -18.96 -15.09
CA ALA A 17 21.43 -19.48 -14.33
C ALA A 17 20.45 -18.38 -13.90
N LYS A 18 20.95 -17.17 -13.61
CA LYS A 18 20.13 -16.01 -13.27
C LYS A 18 19.34 -15.45 -14.46
N TRP A 19 19.82 -15.64 -15.69
CA TRP A 19 19.21 -15.11 -16.91
C TRP A 19 18.36 -16.11 -17.70
N VAL A 20 18.58 -17.42 -17.51
CA VAL A 20 17.88 -18.49 -18.27
C VAL A 20 16.62 -19.00 -17.57
N LEU A 21 16.40 -18.71 -16.29
CA LEU A 21 15.21 -19.17 -15.56
C LEU A 21 14.12 -18.07 -15.47
N PRO A 22 12.94 -18.25 -16.09
CA PRO A 22 11.89 -17.25 -16.08
C PRO A 22 11.35 -17.01 -14.65
N PRO A 23 11.22 -15.75 -14.20
CA PRO A 23 10.84 -15.40 -12.81
C PRO A 23 9.39 -15.74 -12.44
N GLY A 24 8.60 -16.33 -13.35
CA GLY A 24 7.15 -16.47 -13.20
C GLY A 24 6.64 -17.72 -12.46
N LYS A 25 7.44 -18.79 -12.32
CA LYS A 25 6.90 -20.09 -11.82
C LYS A 25 7.11 -20.37 -10.34
N LYS A 26 8.07 -19.71 -9.67
CA LYS A 26 8.29 -19.88 -8.23
C LYS A 26 7.24 -19.18 -7.36
N TYR A 27 6.57 -18.16 -7.88
CA TYR A 27 5.58 -17.37 -7.15
C TYR A 27 4.21 -18.05 -7.03
N LEU A 28 3.79 -18.82 -8.04
CA LEU A 28 2.48 -19.51 -8.02
C LEU A 28 2.44 -20.65 -6.99
N ALA A 29 3.51 -21.44 -6.88
CA ALA A 29 3.59 -22.54 -5.92
C ALA A 29 3.60 -22.06 -4.46
N LEU A 30 4.27 -20.94 -4.18
CA LEU A 30 4.32 -20.35 -2.84
C LEU A 30 2.97 -19.73 -2.43
N HIS A 31 2.24 -19.12 -3.38
CA HIS A 31 0.93 -18.54 -3.13
C HIS A 31 -0.13 -19.61 -2.79
N ASP A 32 -0.08 -20.76 -3.47
CA ASP A 32 -0.95 -21.89 -3.18
C ASP A 32 -0.65 -22.54 -1.83
N GLN A 33 0.62 -22.59 -1.42
CA GLN A 33 1.02 -23.13 -0.12
C GLN A 33 0.54 -22.23 1.03
N VAL A 34 0.71 -20.91 0.91
CA VAL A 34 0.24 -19.93 1.91
C VAL A 34 -1.30 -19.90 1.98
N ALA A 35 -2.00 -20.08 0.85
CA ALA A 35 -3.46 -20.17 0.84
C ALA A 35 -3.98 -21.43 1.54
N ARG A 36 -3.30 -22.58 1.41
CA ARG A 36 -3.65 -23.82 2.13
C ARG A 36 -3.40 -23.70 3.63
N GLU A 37 -2.24 -23.19 4.05
CA GLU A 37 -1.94 -22.98 5.47
C GLU A 37 -2.93 -22.04 6.15
N ARG A 38 -3.41 -21.00 5.45
CA ARG A 38 -4.44 -20.10 5.99
C ARG A 38 -5.78 -20.79 6.17
N ARG A 39 -6.21 -21.63 5.22
CA ARG A 39 -7.44 -22.42 5.33
C ARG A 39 -7.35 -23.42 6.48
N GLU A 40 -6.22 -24.08 6.67
CA GLU A 40 -5.99 -25.01 7.78
C GLU A 40 -6.00 -24.29 9.14
N LYS A 41 -5.33 -23.14 9.24
CA LYS A 41 -5.36 -22.31 10.46
C LYS A 41 -6.77 -21.83 10.78
N GLN A 42 -7.53 -21.44 9.76
CA GLN A 42 -8.90 -20.93 9.95
C GLN A 42 -9.87 -22.05 10.36
N GLN A 43 -9.77 -23.24 9.75
CA GLN A 43 -10.53 -24.42 10.18
C GLN A 43 -10.17 -24.86 11.60
N ARG A 44 -8.90 -24.76 12.01
CA ARG A 44 -8.47 -25.09 13.38
C ARG A 44 -9.02 -24.11 14.42
N VAL A 45 -9.15 -22.82 14.06
CA VAL A 45 -9.77 -21.80 14.92
C VAL A 45 -11.29 -22.02 15.03
N GLU A 46 -11.96 -22.31 13.91
CA GLU A 46 -13.41 -22.58 13.90
C GLU A 46 -13.77 -23.89 14.63
N GLY A 47 -12.94 -24.93 14.50
CA GLY A 47 -13.09 -26.17 15.26
C GLY A 47 -12.95 -25.94 16.77
N LYS A 48 -11.93 -25.18 17.18
CA LYS A 48 -11.71 -24.82 18.59
C LYS A 48 -12.83 -23.95 19.16
N ALA A 49 -13.42 -23.06 18.36
CA ALA A 49 -14.57 -22.25 18.77
C ALA A 49 -15.85 -23.08 18.99
N LYS A 50 -16.09 -24.11 18.17
CA LYS A 50 -17.23 -25.03 18.35
C LYS A 50 -17.05 -25.97 19.54
N GLU A 51 -15.82 -26.40 19.82
CA GLU A 51 -15.51 -27.23 20.99
C GLU A 51 -15.69 -26.44 22.30
N THR A 52 -15.38 -25.14 22.30
CA THR A 52 -15.57 -24.25 23.46
C THR A 52 -17.06 -23.91 23.69
N ALA A 53 -17.91 -23.96 22.66
CA ALA A 53 -19.33 -23.67 22.78
C ALA A 53 -20.17 -24.83 23.35
N THR A 54 -19.60 -26.04 23.47
CA THR A 54 -20.35 -27.23 23.92
C THR A 54 -20.13 -27.56 25.41
N SER A 55 -19.26 -26.84 26.14
CA SER A 55 -18.94 -27.16 27.54
C SER A 55 -19.46 -26.22 28.62
N LEU A 56 -20.24 -25.17 28.29
CA LEU A 56 -20.71 -24.19 29.28
C LEU A 56 -22.24 -24.07 29.28
N GLY A 57 -22.89 -25.17 29.66
CA GLY A 57 -24.25 -25.16 30.20
C GLY A 57 -24.22 -25.05 31.73
N SER A 58 -25.02 -24.12 32.25
CA SER A 58 -25.38 -23.88 33.66
C SER A 58 -24.44 -23.01 34.51
N SER A 59 -24.95 -21.83 34.91
CA SER A 59 -25.05 -21.37 36.31
C SER A 59 -25.11 -19.83 36.42
N SER A 60 -26.27 -19.35 36.89
CA SER A 60 -26.59 -18.14 37.68
C SER A 60 -25.78 -16.83 37.63
N ARG A 61 -26.55 -15.74 37.44
CA ARG A 61 -26.37 -14.34 37.90
C ARG A 61 -25.72 -14.21 39.31
N PRO A 62 -24.92 -13.16 39.58
CA PRO A 62 -25.50 -11.87 40.01
C PRO A 62 -24.82 -10.58 39.53
N ARG A 63 -25.54 -9.48 39.76
CA ARG A 63 -25.16 -8.06 39.61
C ARG A 63 -23.84 -7.72 40.33
N GLY A 64 -23.01 -6.89 39.71
CA GLY A 64 -21.90 -6.20 40.37
C GLY A 64 -21.20 -5.24 39.41
N ALA A 65 -21.23 -3.96 39.72
CA ALA A 65 -20.60 -2.89 38.98
C ALA A 65 -19.07 -2.97 39.05
N ALA A 66 -18.38 -2.73 37.93
CA ALA A 66 -17.03 -2.18 37.91
C ALA A 66 -16.71 -1.69 36.49
N SER A 67 -16.74 -0.37 36.36
CA SER A 67 -16.20 0.42 35.27
C SER A 67 -14.69 0.21 35.17
N HIS A 68 -14.23 -0.50 34.13
CA HIS A 68 -12.85 -0.46 33.69
C HIS A 68 -12.78 -0.14 32.21
N THR A 69 -12.70 1.16 31.95
CA THR A 69 -12.07 1.77 30.78
C THR A 69 -10.68 1.18 30.55
N ALA A 70 -10.56 0.28 29.58
CA ALA A 70 -9.29 -0.02 28.91
C ALA A 70 -9.22 0.88 27.67
N SER A 71 -8.66 2.09 27.75
CA SER A 71 -7.21 2.34 27.68
C SER A 71 -6.59 1.47 26.58
N GLY A 72 -6.63 1.91 25.32
CA GLY A 72 -5.70 2.96 24.91
C GLY A 72 -4.34 2.34 24.60
N ARG A 73 -4.26 1.58 23.50
CA ARG A 73 -3.00 1.39 22.77
C ARG A 73 -3.24 1.79 21.32
N SER A 74 -3.47 3.10 21.15
CA SER A 74 -3.01 3.77 19.95
C SER A 74 -1.49 3.72 20.03
N SER A 75 -0.90 2.68 19.46
CA SER A 75 0.51 2.66 19.11
C SER A 75 0.69 3.61 17.93
N ALA A 76 0.51 4.90 18.18
CA ALA A 76 1.02 5.95 17.32
C ALA A 76 2.54 5.83 17.40
N ALA A 77 3.12 5.08 16.47
CA ALA A 77 4.53 5.15 16.16
C ALA A 77 4.93 6.64 16.05
N PRO A 78 6.15 7.01 16.47
CA PRO A 78 6.59 8.40 16.45
C PRO A 78 6.32 8.97 15.07
N SER A 79 5.39 9.93 15.02
CA SER A 79 4.90 10.51 13.78
C SER A 79 6.02 11.35 13.22
N ALA A 80 6.85 10.75 12.35
CA ALA A 80 7.74 11.49 11.48
C ALA A 80 6.90 12.63 10.90
N THR A 81 7.34 13.87 11.12
CA THR A 81 6.61 15.04 10.65
C THR A 81 6.42 14.87 9.15
N ARG A 82 5.17 14.71 8.71
CA ARG A 82 4.86 14.57 7.29
C ARG A 82 5.06 15.93 6.66
N VAL A 83 6.05 16.04 5.76
CA VAL A 83 6.38 17.27 5.07
C VAL A 83 6.07 17.09 3.60
N PHE A 84 5.11 17.85 3.10
CA PHE A 84 4.81 17.88 1.68
C PHE A 84 5.58 19.03 1.00
N PRO A 85 5.93 18.91 -0.29
CA PRO A 85 6.64 19.96 -1.01
C PRO A 85 5.94 21.32 -0.91
N HIS A 86 6.71 22.40 -0.78
CA HIS A 86 6.15 23.75 -0.88
C HIS A 86 5.54 23.98 -2.27
N GLY A 87 4.45 24.75 -2.33
CA GLY A 87 3.69 24.94 -3.57
C GLY A 87 2.79 23.75 -3.95
N SER A 88 2.57 22.80 -3.03
CA SER A 88 1.58 21.74 -3.25
C SER A 88 0.18 22.30 -3.44
N VAL A 89 -0.58 21.72 -4.37
CA VAL A 89 -1.98 22.06 -4.63
C VAL A 89 -2.89 21.10 -3.89
N ASP A 90 -3.87 21.60 -3.14
CA ASP A 90 -4.80 20.76 -2.39
C ASP A 90 -5.99 20.34 -3.26
N LEU A 91 -6.18 19.02 -3.41
CA LEU A 91 -7.28 18.41 -4.17
C LEU A 91 -8.26 17.66 -3.26
N ARG A 92 -8.10 17.72 -1.94
CA ARG A 92 -8.87 16.90 -0.97
C ARG A 92 -10.36 17.22 -0.94
N GLU A 93 -10.72 18.46 -1.24
CA GLU A 93 -12.11 18.92 -1.27
C GLU A 93 -12.82 18.60 -2.59
N LEU A 94 -12.11 18.04 -3.58
CA LEU A 94 -12.72 17.66 -4.85
C LEU A 94 -13.52 16.37 -4.71
N GLU A 95 -14.59 16.28 -5.52
CA GLU A 95 -15.37 15.05 -5.64
C GLU A 95 -14.43 13.88 -6.03
N SER A 96 -14.36 12.89 -5.15
CA SER A 96 -13.35 11.84 -5.21
C SER A 96 -13.96 10.45 -5.12
N PHE A 97 -13.20 9.44 -5.50
CA PHE A 97 -13.54 8.03 -5.29
C PHE A 97 -12.37 7.30 -4.65
N ARG A 98 -12.69 6.35 -3.77
CA ARG A 98 -11.68 5.56 -3.08
C ARG A 98 -11.05 4.53 -4.01
N THR A 99 -9.73 4.47 -4.02
CA THR A 99 -8.97 3.50 -4.80
C THR A 99 -7.73 3.01 -4.05
N ARG A 100 -7.26 1.83 -4.42
CA ARG A 100 -6.07 1.22 -3.84
C ARG A 100 -4.80 1.81 -4.46
N ILE A 101 -3.82 2.14 -3.61
CA ILE A 101 -2.45 2.47 -4.05
C ILE A 101 -1.81 1.21 -4.63
N LYS A 102 -1.27 1.30 -5.85
CA LYS A 102 -0.65 0.18 -6.57
C LYS A 102 0.85 0.13 -6.32
N GLY A 103 1.44 -1.04 -6.53
CA GLY A 103 2.89 -1.20 -6.43
C GLY A 103 3.46 -0.96 -5.03
N THR A 104 2.62 -0.98 -3.98
CA THR A 104 3.05 -0.89 -2.58
C THR A 104 4.16 -1.87 -2.25
N ASP A 105 4.16 -3.01 -2.93
CA ASP A 105 5.07 -4.12 -2.65
C ASP A 105 6.47 -3.94 -3.24
N TYR A 106 6.61 -3.02 -4.19
CA TYR A 106 7.90 -2.65 -4.77
C TYR A 106 8.59 -1.51 -4.01
N VAL A 107 7.83 -0.74 -3.24
CA VAL A 107 8.30 0.50 -2.63
C VAL A 107 8.35 0.41 -1.11
N VAL A 108 7.45 -0.36 -0.49
CA VAL A 108 7.41 -0.55 0.96
C VAL A 108 7.57 -2.03 1.32
N PRO A 109 8.63 -2.40 2.07
CA PRO A 109 8.79 -3.73 2.63
C PRO A 109 7.58 -4.14 3.48
N ASP A 110 7.17 -5.41 3.43
CA ASP A 110 5.99 -5.93 4.16
C ASP A 110 5.94 -5.50 5.63
N ALA A 111 7.08 -5.56 6.33
CA ALA A 111 7.21 -5.19 7.74
C ALA A 111 6.89 -3.72 8.04
N GLN A 112 7.05 -2.83 7.06
CA GLN A 112 6.80 -1.39 7.21
C GLN A 112 5.42 -0.97 6.71
N ARG A 113 4.62 -1.91 6.14
CA ARG A 113 3.28 -1.60 5.60
C ARG A 113 2.24 -1.22 6.66
N LEU A 114 2.47 -1.61 7.90
CA LEU A 114 1.62 -1.22 9.04
C LEU A 114 1.94 0.20 9.53
N ASP A 115 3.15 0.69 9.26
CA ASP A 115 3.64 2.00 9.69
C ASP A 115 3.51 3.07 8.61
N VAL A 116 3.22 2.66 7.37
CA VAL A 116 2.92 3.58 6.27
C VAL A 116 1.42 3.73 6.09
N GLY A 117 1.05 4.93 5.68
CA GLY A 117 -0.31 5.31 5.45
C GLY A 117 -0.68 6.52 6.27
N GLY A 118 -1.57 7.33 5.71
CA GLY A 118 -1.97 8.59 6.31
C GLY A 118 -3.36 8.99 5.91
N THR A 119 -3.83 10.05 6.54
CA THR A 119 -5.05 10.77 6.15
C THR A 119 -4.82 11.68 4.95
N THR A 120 -3.57 11.84 4.50
CA THR A 120 -3.19 12.67 3.37
C THR A 120 -1.99 12.05 2.65
N TYR A 121 -2.03 12.07 1.33
CA TYR A 121 -0.94 11.70 0.44
C TYR A 121 -0.66 12.82 -0.55
N ALA A 122 0.57 12.84 -1.08
CA ALA A 122 0.95 13.68 -2.21
C ALA A 122 1.06 12.84 -3.48
N LEU A 123 0.45 13.30 -4.56
CA LEU A 123 0.65 12.79 -5.91
C LEU A 123 1.78 13.57 -6.57
N ILE A 124 2.81 12.89 -7.03
CA ILE A 124 3.99 13.49 -7.67
C ILE A 124 4.16 12.89 -9.06
N ARG A 125 4.33 13.76 -10.06
CA ARG A 125 4.56 13.35 -11.45
C ARG A 125 5.98 12.85 -11.64
N GLU A 126 6.14 11.72 -12.32
CA GLU A 126 7.43 11.18 -12.74
C GLU A 126 7.50 11.07 -14.28
N PRO A 127 7.59 12.19 -15.03
CA PRO A 127 7.60 12.16 -16.49
C PRO A 127 8.82 11.43 -17.08
N SER A 128 9.91 11.33 -16.31
CA SER A 128 11.12 10.59 -16.68
C SER A 128 11.10 9.12 -16.25
N ASN A 129 9.96 8.59 -15.77
CA ASN A 129 9.87 7.18 -15.39
C ASN A 129 9.99 6.29 -16.63
N ARG A 130 11.00 5.39 -16.62
CA ARG A 130 11.34 4.52 -17.75
C ARG A 130 10.23 3.57 -18.19
N HIS A 131 9.27 3.27 -17.32
CA HIS A 131 8.21 2.29 -17.58
C HIS A 131 6.92 2.93 -18.06
N ASP A 132 6.60 4.13 -17.55
CA ASP A 132 5.37 4.86 -17.85
C ASP A 132 5.61 6.37 -17.72
N PRO A 133 5.68 7.16 -18.82
CA PRO A 133 5.88 8.60 -18.74
C PRO A 133 4.70 9.35 -18.07
N ASN A 134 3.55 8.69 -17.93
CA ASN A 134 2.41 9.21 -17.20
C ASN A 134 2.41 8.80 -15.73
N ALA A 135 3.47 8.15 -15.23
CA ALA A 135 3.56 7.69 -13.85
C ALA A 135 3.27 8.80 -12.84
N ILE A 136 2.42 8.48 -11.86
CA ILE A 136 2.13 9.32 -10.71
C ILE A 136 2.47 8.52 -9.46
N ALA A 137 3.57 8.91 -8.81
CA ALA A 137 3.98 8.36 -7.53
C ALA A 137 3.08 8.91 -6.42
N VAL A 138 2.80 8.08 -5.42
CA VAL A 138 2.03 8.43 -4.24
C VAL A 138 2.98 8.47 -3.05
N HIS A 139 3.03 9.59 -2.34
CA HIS A 139 3.91 9.83 -1.20
C HIS A 139 3.12 10.06 0.08
N ASP A 140 3.61 9.55 1.21
CA ASP A 140 3.02 9.76 2.54
C ASP A 140 3.53 11.03 3.25
N GLY A 141 4.32 11.85 2.55
CA GLY A 141 5.01 13.02 3.11
C GLY A 141 6.42 12.74 3.62
N VAL A 142 6.89 11.49 3.55
CA VAL A 142 8.28 11.13 3.86
C VAL A 142 8.89 10.36 2.68
N ARG A 143 8.13 9.46 2.07
CA ARG A 143 8.60 8.56 1.01
C ARG A 143 7.50 8.21 0.03
N ALA A 144 7.91 7.66 -1.11
CA ALA A 144 6.99 6.99 -2.01
C ALA A 144 6.41 5.76 -1.29
N VAL A 145 5.10 5.55 -1.41
CA VAL A 145 4.38 4.38 -0.87
C VAL A 145 3.76 3.54 -1.98
N GLY A 146 3.83 4.01 -3.22
CA GLY A 146 3.35 3.29 -4.40
C GLY A 146 2.97 4.25 -5.51
N TYR A 147 2.04 3.82 -6.36
CA TYR A 147 1.66 4.50 -7.58
C TYR A 147 0.14 4.52 -7.80
N VAL A 148 -0.32 5.52 -8.54
CA VAL A 148 -1.63 5.47 -9.21
C VAL A 148 -1.57 4.39 -10.30
N SER A 149 -2.68 3.70 -10.58
CA SER A 149 -2.69 2.73 -11.70
C SER A 149 -2.41 3.42 -13.03
N SER A 150 -1.61 2.79 -13.91
CA SER A 150 -1.23 3.38 -15.20
C SER A 150 -2.41 3.91 -16.03
N ALA A 151 -3.54 3.18 -16.06
CA ALA A 151 -4.74 3.64 -16.75
C ALA A 151 -5.29 4.98 -16.22
N ARG A 152 -5.30 5.17 -14.88
CA ARG A 152 -5.73 6.43 -14.25
C ARG A 152 -4.67 7.50 -14.40
N ALA A 153 -3.40 7.12 -14.25
CA ALA A 153 -2.27 8.01 -14.40
C ALA A 153 -2.23 8.63 -15.81
N GLY A 154 -2.42 7.82 -16.86
CA GLY A 154 -2.53 8.31 -18.25
C GLY A 154 -3.67 9.31 -18.49
N SER A 155 -4.77 9.22 -17.75
CA SER A 155 -5.87 10.19 -17.86
C SER A 155 -5.63 11.48 -17.06
N MET A 156 -4.96 11.37 -15.91
CA MET A 156 -4.76 12.48 -14.97
C MET A 156 -3.49 13.29 -15.27
N ALA A 157 -2.42 12.63 -15.72
CA ALA A 157 -1.10 13.21 -15.92
C ALA A 157 -1.13 14.51 -16.76
N PRO A 158 -1.78 14.57 -17.94
CA PRO A 158 -1.83 15.81 -18.71
C PRO A 158 -2.51 16.97 -17.98
N VAL A 159 -3.51 16.66 -17.13
CA VAL A 159 -4.23 17.67 -16.35
C VAL A 159 -3.34 18.21 -15.24
N LEU A 160 -2.63 17.33 -14.54
CA LEU A 160 -1.66 17.70 -13.52
C LEU A 160 -0.50 18.49 -14.11
N ASP A 161 0.11 18.00 -15.20
CA ASP A 161 1.22 18.68 -15.88
C ASP A 161 0.84 20.12 -16.28
N SER A 162 -0.43 20.35 -16.61
CA SER A 162 -0.93 21.65 -16.97
C SER A 162 -1.15 22.64 -15.81
N MET A 163 -1.20 22.14 -14.57
CA MET A 163 -1.20 22.98 -13.37
C MET A 163 0.23 23.25 -12.87
N GLY A 164 1.21 22.40 -13.23
CA GLY A 164 2.63 22.65 -13.00
C GLY A 164 3.08 22.63 -11.53
N ALA A 165 2.22 22.19 -10.61
CA ALA A 165 2.58 22.10 -9.19
C ALA A 165 3.51 20.90 -8.92
N PRO A 166 4.43 21.01 -7.94
CA PRO A 166 5.36 19.94 -7.60
C PRO A 166 4.69 18.72 -6.94
N ALA A 167 3.53 18.92 -6.31
CA ALA A 167 2.74 17.86 -5.69
C ALA A 167 1.26 18.24 -5.60
N TYR A 168 0.41 17.23 -5.54
CA TYR A 168 -1.04 17.39 -5.39
C TYR A 168 -1.54 16.58 -4.20
N LEU A 169 -2.12 17.25 -3.20
CA LEU A 169 -2.57 16.59 -1.98
C LEU A 169 -3.93 15.94 -2.19
N VAL A 170 -4.03 14.68 -1.79
CA VAL A 170 -5.26 13.90 -1.83
C VAL A 170 -5.53 13.26 -0.48
N ALA A 171 -6.80 12.97 -0.20
CA ALA A 171 -7.17 12.37 1.06
C ALA A 171 -6.72 10.91 1.06
N GLY A 172 -6.20 10.48 2.20
CA GLY A 172 -5.86 9.10 2.45
C GLY A 172 -6.91 8.44 3.33
N ALA A 173 -7.12 7.14 3.14
CA ALA A 173 -7.79 6.36 4.16
C ALA A 173 -6.72 5.64 4.98
N ALA A 174 -6.78 5.82 6.30
CA ALA A 174 -5.97 5.02 7.21
C ALA A 174 -6.21 3.53 6.93
N PRO A 175 -5.20 2.67 7.13
CA PRO A 175 -5.40 1.22 7.12
C PRO A 175 -6.53 0.88 8.10
N GLY A 176 -7.70 0.50 7.58
CA GLY A 176 -8.84 0.07 8.39
C GLY A 176 -8.79 -1.43 8.69
N GLU A 177 -9.85 -1.96 9.28
CA GLU A 177 -10.03 -3.41 9.54
C GLU A 177 -9.96 -4.28 8.25
N ALA A 178 -10.06 -3.67 7.07
CA ALA A 178 -9.97 -4.31 5.77
C ALA A 178 -8.54 -4.73 5.34
N GLY A 179 -7.53 -4.52 6.20
CA GLY A 179 -6.19 -5.11 6.09
C GLY A 179 -5.08 -4.14 5.64
N ILE A 180 -3.88 -4.69 5.39
CA ILE A 180 -2.60 -3.97 5.12
C ILE A 180 -2.55 -3.17 3.80
N ARG A 181 -3.68 -3.02 3.10
CA ARG A 181 -3.72 -2.36 1.79
C ARG A 181 -3.90 -0.87 2.01
N LEU A 182 -3.07 -0.07 1.34
CA LEU A 182 -3.17 1.39 1.38
C LEU A 182 -4.20 1.89 0.38
N TRP A 183 -4.99 2.88 0.82
CA TRP A 183 -6.08 3.48 0.05
C TRP A 183 -5.95 4.99 0.04
N MET A 184 -6.38 5.58 -1.06
CA MET A 184 -6.47 7.03 -1.24
C MET A 184 -7.78 7.37 -1.94
N ASP A 185 -8.22 8.60 -1.76
CA ASP A 185 -9.37 9.17 -2.45
C ASP A 185 -8.84 10.01 -3.62
N LEU A 186 -8.96 9.48 -4.83
CA LEU A 186 -8.56 10.19 -6.04
C LEU A 186 -9.69 11.07 -6.54
N PRO A 187 -9.40 12.32 -6.95
CA PRO A 187 -10.41 13.17 -7.56
C PRO A 187 -10.93 12.56 -8.86
N LYS A 188 -12.23 12.67 -9.08
CA LYS A 188 -12.84 12.32 -10.36
C LYS A 188 -12.23 13.20 -11.46
N LEU A 189 -12.01 12.61 -12.63
CA LEU A 189 -11.30 13.29 -13.73
C LEU A 189 -12.00 14.60 -14.14
N ASP A 190 -13.33 14.62 -14.17
CA ASP A 190 -14.08 15.83 -14.55
C ASP A 190 -13.95 16.94 -13.49
N ALA A 191 -14.00 16.58 -12.19
CA ALA A 191 -13.76 17.51 -11.09
C ALA A 191 -12.34 18.10 -11.17
N LEU A 192 -11.34 17.25 -11.41
CA LEU A 192 -9.95 17.67 -11.58
C LEU A 192 -9.77 18.61 -12.77
N ARG A 193 -10.40 18.32 -13.92
CA ARG A 193 -10.33 19.18 -15.12
C ARG A 193 -10.97 20.55 -14.88
N ARG A 194 -12.12 20.61 -14.22
CA ARG A 194 -12.79 21.88 -13.86
C ARG A 194 -11.92 22.69 -12.91
N PHE A 195 -11.36 22.06 -11.89
CA PHE A 195 -10.43 22.69 -10.97
C PHE A 195 -9.20 23.26 -11.68
N ALA A 196 -8.54 22.45 -12.51
CA ALA A 196 -7.34 22.86 -13.26
C ALA A 196 -7.61 24.06 -14.19
N LYS A 197 -8.81 24.13 -14.79
CA LYS A 197 -9.20 25.28 -15.61
C LYS A 197 -9.28 26.57 -14.79
N GLY A 198 -9.83 26.50 -13.58
CA GLY A 198 -9.89 27.65 -12.66
C GLY A 198 -8.53 28.05 -12.10
N HIS A 199 -7.62 27.10 -11.92
CA HIS A 199 -6.30 27.32 -11.32
C HIS A 199 -5.31 28.09 -12.22
N ARG A 200 -5.55 28.17 -13.54
CA ARG A 200 -4.72 28.94 -14.47
C ARG A 200 -5.09 30.42 -14.60
N SER A 201 -6.12 30.87 -13.88
CA SER A 201 -6.62 32.26 -13.90
C SER A 201 -5.96 33.08 -12.81
#